data_AF-A0A8J7EZU1-F1
#
_entry.id   AF-A0A8J7EZU1-F1
#
_cell.length_a   1.000
_cell.length_b   1.000
_cell.length_c   1.000
_cell.angle_alpha   90.00
_cell.angle_beta   90.00
_cell.angle_gamma   90.00
#
_symmetry.space_group_name_H-M   'P 1'
#
loop_
_entity.id
_entity.type
_entity.pdbx_description
1 polymer ?
#
loop_
_entity_poly.entity_id
_entity_poly.type
_entity_poly.pdbx_seq_one_letter_code
_entity_poly.pdbx_strand_id
1 'polypeptide(L)'
;MWHRLNNFFHSLETYRMLRPDYASRQYVNRVLSDRPALNSEEWFKSYFQVNGITRSVATFTYHYLGKYSGLQFARVLPSDRLEEDLRWTQVCSFDWEIMLCKDFCRCFGVDIDERIYEFTFTTVEDFVVFLNCQLLQLRPADKLREIEDMNIE
;
A
#
# COMPACT_ATOMS: atom_id res chain seq x y z
N MET A 1 -9.42 25.63 -11.23
CA MET A 1 -10.23 24.39 -11.37
C MET A 1 -10.79 24.15 -12.79
N TRP A 2 -10.23 24.71 -13.88
CA TRP A 2 -10.69 24.44 -15.26
C TRP A 2 -9.67 23.73 -16.17
N HIS A 3 -8.41 23.59 -15.75
CA HIS A 3 -7.39 22.86 -16.53
C HIS A 3 -7.40 21.34 -16.33
N ARG A 4 -8.03 20.82 -15.27
CA ARG A 4 -8.10 19.36 -14.99
C ARG A 4 -9.18 18.62 -15.77
N LEU A 5 -10.16 19.32 -16.36
CA LEU A 5 -11.22 18.68 -17.16
C LEU A 5 -10.75 18.37 -18.59
N ASN A 6 -9.90 19.20 -19.20
CA ASN A 6 -9.38 18.93 -20.55
C ASN A 6 -8.45 17.70 -20.61
N ASN A 7 -7.71 17.40 -19.54
CA ASN A 7 -6.92 16.18 -19.45
C ASN A 7 -7.78 14.92 -19.24
N PHE A 8 -9.02 15.07 -18.76
CA PHE A 8 -9.93 13.95 -18.52
C PHE A 8 -10.64 13.48 -19.79
N PHE A 9 -10.84 14.36 -20.78
CA PHE A 9 -11.44 13.97 -22.06
C PHE A 9 -10.44 13.41 -23.06
N HIS A 10 -9.18 13.87 -23.05
CA HIS A 10 -8.10 13.21 -23.79
C HIS A 10 -7.66 11.88 -23.17
N SER A 11 -7.90 11.66 -21.87
CA SER A 11 -7.57 10.38 -21.23
C SER A 11 -8.49 9.25 -21.66
N LEU A 12 -9.73 9.51 -22.11
CA LEU A 12 -10.71 8.51 -22.54
C LEU A 12 -10.29 7.67 -23.75
N GLU A 13 -9.44 8.18 -24.65
CA GLU A 13 -8.86 7.37 -25.73
C GLU A 13 -7.71 6.47 -25.21
N THR A 14 -7.06 6.88 -24.11
CA THR A 14 -6.08 6.12 -23.31
C THR A 14 -6.72 5.04 -22.42
N TYR A 15 -8.06 5.01 -22.25
CA TYR A 15 -8.77 4.03 -21.41
C TYR A 15 -8.64 2.58 -21.92
N ARG A 16 -8.26 2.34 -23.18
CA ARG A 16 -7.95 0.98 -23.66
C ARG A 16 -6.63 0.43 -23.12
N MET A 17 -5.74 1.27 -22.58
CA MET A 17 -4.52 0.86 -21.87
C MET A 17 -4.67 0.81 -20.34
N LEU A 18 -5.83 1.22 -19.79
CA LEU A 18 -6.11 1.34 -18.36
C LEU A 18 -6.77 0.09 -17.73
N ARG A 19 -6.45 -1.10 -18.24
CA ARG A 19 -6.73 -2.34 -17.49
C ARG A 19 -5.47 -2.68 -16.71
N PRO A 20 -5.59 -3.15 -15.45
CA PRO A 20 -4.43 -3.66 -14.72
C PRO A 20 -3.69 -4.62 -15.63
N ASP A 21 -2.38 -4.40 -15.82
CA ASP A 21 -1.62 -5.19 -16.77
C ASP A 21 -1.53 -6.61 -16.25
N TYR A 22 -2.34 -7.48 -16.86
CA TYR A 22 -2.42 -8.88 -16.49
C TYR A 22 -1.07 -9.58 -16.66
N ALA A 23 -0.27 -9.19 -17.66
CA ALA A 23 1.06 -9.75 -17.88
C ALA A 23 2.01 -9.34 -16.74
N SER A 24 2.00 -8.07 -16.35
CA SER A 24 2.78 -7.59 -15.20
C SER A 24 2.34 -8.25 -13.89
N ARG A 25 1.03 -8.40 -13.66
CA ARG A 25 0.52 -9.12 -12.47
C ARG A 25 0.98 -10.58 -12.45
N GLN A 26 0.87 -11.29 -13.58
CA GLN A 26 1.33 -12.68 -13.66
C GLN A 26 2.84 -12.78 -13.45
N TYR A 27 3.60 -11.85 -14.00
CA TYR A 27 5.06 -11.79 -13.81
C TYR A 27 5.40 -11.61 -12.33
N VAL A 28 4.84 -10.60 -11.67
CA VAL A 28 5.11 -10.33 -10.25
C VAL A 28 4.69 -11.52 -9.39
N ASN A 29 3.50 -12.10 -9.62
CA ASN A 29 3.07 -13.29 -8.88
C ASN A 29 3.97 -14.51 -9.10
N ARG A 30 4.58 -14.65 -10.28
CA ARG A 30 5.58 -15.69 -10.53
C ARG A 30 6.84 -15.44 -9.71
N VAL A 31 7.34 -14.21 -9.67
CA VAL A 31 8.50 -13.84 -8.84
C VAL A 31 8.21 -14.07 -7.35
N LEU A 32 7.00 -13.72 -6.90
CA LEU A 32 6.58 -13.95 -5.52
C LEU A 32 6.46 -15.44 -5.18
N SER A 33 6.22 -16.32 -6.16
CA SER A 33 5.91 -17.74 -5.91
C SER A 33 7.03 -18.53 -5.24
N ASP A 34 8.27 -18.06 -5.33
CA ASP A 34 9.45 -18.67 -4.70
C ASP A 34 9.53 -18.38 -3.18
N ARG A 35 8.72 -17.45 -2.67
CA ARG A 35 8.73 -17.03 -1.26
C ARG A 35 7.69 -17.77 -0.45
N PRO A 36 7.88 -18.01 0.87
CA PRO A 36 6.86 -18.64 1.70
C PRO A 36 5.58 -17.79 1.73
N ALA A 37 4.42 -18.46 1.70
CA ALA A 37 3.13 -17.81 1.87
C ALA A 37 2.78 -17.75 3.35
N LEU A 38 2.66 -16.54 3.88
CA LEU A 38 2.23 -16.26 5.24
C LEU A 38 0.76 -15.86 5.24
N ASN A 39 0.00 -16.36 6.21
CA ASN A 39 -1.32 -15.79 6.49
C ASN A 39 -1.19 -14.40 7.14
N SER A 40 -2.29 -13.66 7.25
CA SER A 40 -2.25 -12.27 7.76
C SER A 40 -1.70 -12.16 9.18
N GLU A 41 -1.93 -13.18 10.02
CA GLU A 41 -1.43 -13.21 11.41
C GLU A 41 0.07 -13.47 11.46
N GLU A 42 0.55 -14.41 10.66
CA GLU A 42 1.98 -14.70 10.51
C GLU A 42 2.71 -13.48 9.95
N TRP A 43 2.15 -12.86 8.92
CA TRP A 43 2.72 -11.65 8.30
C TRP A 43 2.86 -10.51 9.31
N PHE A 44 1.82 -10.28 10.12
CA PHE A 44 1.86 -9.30 11.20
C PHE A 44 2.94 -9.62 12.24
N LYS A 45 2.97 -10.85 12.75
CA LYS A 45 3.93 -11.27 13.79
C LYS A 45 5.38 -11.22 13.31
N SER A 46 5.62 -11.66 12.08
CA SER A 46 6.96 -11.74 11.51
C SER A 46 7.57 -10.37 11.23
N TYR A 47 6.75 -9.37 10.85
CA TYR A 47 7.29 -8.14 10.28
C TYR A 47 6.90 -6.85 11.02
N PHE A 48 5.78 -6.84 11.74
CA PHE A 48 5.14 -5.59 12.15
C PHE A 48 4.87 -5.50 13.65
N GLN A 49 4.79 -6.64 14.34
CA GLN A 49 4.53 -6.68 15.78
C GLN A 49 5.60 -5.94 16.59
N VAL A 50 6.88 -6.12 16.24
CA VAL A 50 8.00 -5.49 16.96
C VAL A 50 8.06 -3.98 16.70
N ASN A 51 7.63 -3.51 15.52
CA ASN A 51 7.71 -2.11 15.09
C ASN A 51 6.49 -1.27 15.54
N GLY A 52 5.72 -1.76 16.51
CA GLY A 52 4.55 -1.07 17.05
C GLY A 52 3.48 -0.74 15.98
N ILE A 53 3.40 -1.54 14.92
CA ILE A 53 2.31 -1.45 13.96
C ILE A 53 1.11 -2.18 14.55
N THR A 54 -0.07 -1.58 14.41
CA THR A 54 -1.30 -2.21 14.90
C THR A 54 -1.67 -3.40 14.02
N ARG A 55 -2.08 -4.51 14.66
CA ARG A 55 -2.55 -5.71 13.98
C ARG A 55 -3.64 -5.41 12.96
N SER A 56 -4.53 -4.47 13.28
CA SER A 56 -5.63 -4.05 12.41
C SER A 56 -5.15 -3.39 11.12
N VAL A 57 -4.12 -2.54 11.18
CA VAL A 57 -3.53 -1.91 9.98
C VAL A 57 -2.79 -2.95 9.15
N ALA A 58 -1.98 -3.82 9.77
CA ALA A 58 -1.29 -4.89 9.04
C ALA A 58 -2.30 -5.81 8.32
N THR A 59 -3.39 -6.20 9.00
CA THR A 59 -4.46 -7.03 8.43
C THR A 59 -5.20 -6.30 7.31
N PHE A 60 -5.51 -5.01 7.49
CA PHE A 60 -6.12 -4.18 6.46
C PHE A 60 -5.24 -4.13 5.22
N THR A 61 -3.96 -3.78 5.36
CA THR A 61 -3.00 -3.72 4.26
C THR A 61 -2.94 -5.06 3.53
N TYR A 62 -2.77 -6.17 4.27
CA TYR A 62 -2.68 -7.52 3.72
C TYR A 62 -3.84 -7.84 2.77
N HIS A 63 -5.08 -7.56 3.19
CA HIS A 63 -6.26 -7.90 2.42
C HIS A 63 -6.57 -6.91 1.31
N TYR A 64 -6.54 -5.61 1.61
CA TYR A 64 -6.98 -4.58 0.66
C TYR A 64 -5.94 -4.34 -0.44
N LEU A 65 -4.64 -4.34 -0.11
CA LEU A 65 -3.61 -4.23 -1.14
C LEU A 65 -3.58 -5.47 -2.04
N GLY A 66 -3.77 -6.67 -1.48
CA GLY A 66 -3.97 -7.89 -2.27
C GLY A 66 -5.18 -7.79 -3.20
N LYS A 67 -6.29 -7.22 -2.72
CA LYS A 67 -7.52 -7.02 -3.50
C LYS A 67 -7.33 -6.02 -4.65
N TYR A 68 -6.65 -4.90 -4.42
CA TYR A 68 -6.46 -3.87 -5.46
C TYR A 68 -5.49 -4.31 -6.56
N SER A 69 -4.40 -4.97 -6.15
CA SER A 69 -3.31 -5.36 -7.05
C SER A 69 -3.52 -6.72 -7.71
N GLY A 70 -4.30 -7.61 -7.09
CA GLY A 70 -4.37 -9.02 -7.48
C GLY A 70 -3.06 -9.78 -7.24
N LEU A 71 -2.13 -9.22 -6.45
CA LEU A 71 -0.91 -9.88 -6.06
C LEU A 71 -1.15 -10.90 -4.94
N GLN A 72 -0.29 -11.92 -4.87
CA GLN A 72 -0.25 -12.87 -3.78
C GLN A 72 0.37 -12.22 -2.53
N PHE A 73 -0.39 -11.35 -1.87
CA PHE A 73 0.10 -10.54 -0.75
C PHE A 73 0.60 -11.36 0.45
N ALA A 74 0.18 -12.62 0.55
CA ALA A 74 0.75 -13.62 1.45
C ALA A 74 2.28 -13.78 1.32
N ARG A 75 2.86 -13.41 0.19
CA ARG A 75 4.28 -13.61 -0.15
C ARG A 75 5.06 -12.29 -0.28
N VAL A 76 4.39 -11.16 -0.04
CA VAL A 76 4.99 -9.83 -0.11
C VAL A 76 5.78 -9.56 1.16
N LEU A 77 6.98 -8.99 1.01
CA LEU A 77 7.86 -8.59 2.10
C LEU A 77 7.70 -7.08 2.36
N PRO A 78 7.89 -6.61 3.61
CA PRO A 78 7.87 -5.18 3.92
C PRO A 78 8.90 -4.39 3.10
N SER A 79 10.05 -4.98 2.84
CA SER A 79 11.15 -4.38 2.08
C SER A 79 10.93 -4.34 0.57
N ASP A 80 9.87 -4.98 0.04
CA ASP A 80 9.58 -4.93 -1.39
C ASP A 80 9.29 -3.48 -1.80
N ARG A 81 9.99 -3.02 -2.83
CA ARG A 81 9.76 -1.69 -3.40
C ARG A 81 8.51 -1.71 -4.25
N LEU A 82 7.62 -0.75 -4.04
CA LEU A 82 6.31 -0.71 -4.67
C LEU A 82 6.43 -0.70 -6.20
N GLU A 83 7.30 0.13 -6.77
CA GLU A 83 7.41 0.24 -8.22
C GLU A 83 8.43 -0.74 -8.82
N GLU A 84 9.59 -0.93 -8.19
CA GLU A 84 10.64 -1.76 -8.76
C GLU A 84 10.37 -3.26 -8.63
N ASP A 85 9.88 -3.72 -7.47
CA ASP A 85 9.68 -5.14 -7.19
C ASP A 85 8.24 -5.57 -7.51
N LEU A 86 7.25 -4.74 -7.11
CA LEU A 86 5.84 -5.10 -7.20
C LEU A 86 5.13 -4.50 -8.42
N ARG A 87 5.77 -3.55 -9.12
CA ARG A 87 5.20 -2.80 -10.25
C ARG A 87 3.81 -2.25 -9.91
N TRP A 88 3.68 -1.69 -8.72
CA TRP A 88 2.42 -1.37 -8.06
C TRP A 88 1.45 -0.60 -8.96
N THR A 89 1.93 0.48 -9.59
CA THR A 89 1.12 1.30 -10.50
C THR A 89 0.62 0.53 -11.74
N GLN A 90 1.32 -0.53 -12.17
CA GLN A 90 0.93 -1.34 -13.34
C GLN A 90 -0.06 -2.45 -12.99
N VAL A 91 0.02 -3.00 -11.77
CA VAL A 91 -0.79 -4.17 -11.34
C VAL A 91 -2.10 -3.78 -10.65
N CYS A 92 -2.14 -2.59 -10.06
CA CYS A 92 -3.32 -2.05 -9.38
C CYS A 92 -4.40 -1.57 -10.36
N SER A 93 -5.64 -1.53 -9.87
CA SER A 93 -6.70 -0.79 -10.56
C SER A 93 -6.36 0.70 -10.56
N PHE A 94 -6.73 1.41 -11.63
CA PHE A 94 -6.43 2.83 -11.78
C PHE A 94 -6.98 3.71 -10.64
N ASP A 95 -8.06 3.26 -9.99
CA ASP A 95 -8.75 3.97 -8.91
C ASP A 95 -8.39 3.45 -7.49
N TRP A 96 -7.30 2.69 -7.35
CA TRP A 96 -6.95 2.03 -6.09
C TRP A 96 -6.78 3.00 -4.91
N GLU A 97 -6.25 4.20 -5.12
CA GLU A 97 -6.08 5.23 -4.07
C GLU A 97 -7.43 5.71 -3.55
N ILE A 98 -8.38 5.98 -4.46
CA ILE A 98 -9.74 6.40 -4.11
C ILE A 98 -10.45 5.29 -3.33
N MET A 99 -10.26 4.03 -3.75
CA MET A 99 -10.81 2.87 -3.04
C MET A 99 -10.18 2.71 -1.66
N LEU A 100 -8.87 2.87 -1.55
CA LEU A 100 -8.13 2.83 -0.30
C LEU A 100 -8.64 3.87 0.69
N CYS A 101 -8.77 5.15 0.30
CA CYS A 101 -9.26 6.20 1.19
C CYS A 101 -10.66 5.85 1.73
N LYS A 102 -11.56 5.40 0.85
CA LYS A 102 -12.92 4.98 1.24
C LYS A 102 -12.92 3.78 2.17
N ASP A 103 -12.16 2.74 1.84
CA ASP A 103 -12.11 1.50 2.61
C ASP A 103 -11.42 1.72 3.97
N PHE A 104 -10.39 2.57 4.03
CA PHE A 104 -9.73 2.94 5.28
C PHE A 104 -10.64 3.76 6.19
N CYS A 105 -11.33 4.77 5.65
CA CYS A 105 -12.31 5.56 6.38
C CYS A 105 -13.48 4.69 6.87
N ARG A 106 -13.95 3.74 6.04
CA ARG A 106 -15.00 2.79 6.45
C ARG A 106 -14.56 1.87 7.58
N CYS A 107 -13.32 1.38 7.55
CA CYS A 107 -12.81 0.43 8.54
C CYS A 107 -12.41 1.10 9.86
N PHE A 108 -11.90 2.34 9.80
CA PHE A 108 -11.25 2.99 10.94
C PHE A 108 -11.84 4.34 11.33
N GLY A 109 -12.75 4.91 10.54
CA GLY A 109 -13.31 6.25 10.76
C GLY A 109 -12.31 7.39 10.52
N VAL A 110 -11.19 7.11 9.84
CA VAL A 110 -10.12 8.07 9.57
C VAL A 110 -10.07 8.38 8.08
N ASP A 111 -10.16 9.67 7.74
CA ASP A 111 -9.97 10.15 6.38
C ASP A 111 -8.48 10.42 6.11
N ILE A 112 -7.97 9.89 5.00
CA ILE A 112 -6.57 9.98 4.58
C ILE A 112 -6.41 10.63 3.19
N ASP A 113 -7.50 11.10 2.58
CA ASP A 113 -7.55 11.55 1.18
C ASP A 113 -6.57 12.71 0.90
N GLU A 114 -6.48 13.68 1.80
CA GLU A 114 -5.54 14.79 1.62
C GLU A 114 -4.08 14.37 1.87
N ARG A 115 -3.86 13.47 2.81
CA ARG A 115 -2.52 13.11 3.30
C ARG A 115 -1.80 12.11 2.41
N ILE A 116 -2.53 11.22 1.74
CA ILE A 116 -1.89 10.18 0.92
C ILE A 116 -1.04 10.75 -0.22
N TYR A 117 -1.45 11.89 -0.78
CA TYR A 117 -0.74 12.57 -1.88
C TYR A 117 0.48 13.38 -1.43
N GLU A 118 0.67 13.56 -0.12
CA GLU A 118 1.81 14.29 0.44
C GLU A 118 3.07 13.43 0.59
N PHE A 119 2.92 12.10 0.50
CA PHE A 119 4.01 11.15 0.72
C PHE A 119 4.29 10.33 -0.54
N THR A 120 5.57 10.07 -0.77
CA THR A 120 6.02 9.06 -1.73
C THR A 120 6.44 7.82 -0.96
N PHE A 121 5.79 6.70 -1.25
CA PHE A 121 6.10 5.41 -0.62
C PHE A 121 7.09 4.66 -1.50
N THR A 122 8.23 4.26 -0.93
CA THR A 122 9.22 3.47 -1.68
C THR A 122 8.94 1.98 -1.48
N THR A 123 8.67 1.59 -0.23
CA THR A 123 8.46 0.19 0.17
C THR A 123 7.05 -0.07 0.69
N VAL A 124 6.69 -1.35 0.79
CA VAL A 124 5.45 -1.77 1.47
C VAL A 124 5.46 -1.36 2.94
N GLU A 125 6.62 -1.40 3.59
CA GLU A 125 6.79 -0.94 4.98
C GLU A 125 6.45 0.55 5.12
N ASP A 126 6.98 1.42 4.25
CA ASP A 126 6.70 2.86 4.29
C ASP A 126 5.19 3.13 4.27
N PHE A 127 4.49 2.40 3.41
CA PHE A 127 3.05 2.50 3.26
C PHE A 127 2.29 2.00 4.50
N VAL A 128 2.69 0.86 5.08
CA VAL A 128 2.08 0.32 6.31
C VAL A 128 2.30 1.27 7.49
N VAL A 129 3.53 1.82 7.61
CA VAL A 129 3.88 2.81 8.64
C VAL A 129 3.01 4.05 8.48
N PHE A 130 2.86 4.57 7.27
CA PHE A 130 1.96 5.70 6.99
C PHE A 130 0.54 5.43 7.47
N LEU A 131 -0.09 4.31 7.05
CA LEU A 131 -1.45 3.98 7.46
C LEU A 131 -1.58 3.85 8.98
N ASN A 132 -0.57 3.27 9.63
CA ASN A 132 -0.56 3.15 11.08
C ASN A 132 -0.44 4.52 11.76
N CYS A 133 0.38 5.42 11.23
CA CYS A 133 0.46 6.80 11.72
C CYS A 133 -0.87 7.53 11.55
N GLN A 134 -1.57 7.35 10.42
CA GLN A 134 -2.90 7.93 10.24
C GLN A 134 -3.90 7.41 11.27
N LEU A 135 -3.91 6.10 11.53
CA LEU A 135 -4.78 5.51 12.54
C LEU A 135 -4.48 6.05 13.95
N LEU A 136 -3.21 6.19 14.30
CA LEU A 136 -2.77 6.71 15.60
C LEU A 136 -2.79 8.24 15.67
N GLN A 137 -3.15 8.93 14.57
CA GLN A 137 -3.09 10.39 14.42
C GLN A 137 -1.69 10.98 14.64
N LEU A 138 -0.65 10.18 14.41
CA LEU A 138 0.75 10.58 14.48
C LEU A 138 1.21 11.11 13.12
N ARG A 139 2.24 11.97 13.09
CA ARG A 139 2.92 12.27 11.82
C ARG A 139 3.96 11.18 11.54
N PRO A 140 4.14 10.76 10.28
CA PRO A 140 5.11 9.72 9.95
C PRO A 140 6.55 10.01 10.41
N ALA A 141 6.96 11.29 10.41
CA ALA A 141 8.28 11.72 10.89
C ALA A 141 8.47 11.55 12.41
N ASP A 142 7.38 11.56 13.19
CA ASP A 142 7.45 11.42 14.64
C ASP A 142 7.73 9.95 15.03
N LYS A 143 7.25 8.98 14.22
CA LYS A 143 7.47 7.54 14.47
C LYS A 143 8.87 7.05 14.06
N LEU A 144 9.46 7.62 13.01
CA LEU A 144 10.85 7.29 12.60
C LEU A 144 11.86 7.65 13.70
N ARG A 145 11.63 8.76 14.42
CA ARG A 145 12.43 9.18 15.56
C ARG A 145 12.26 8.26 16.77
N GLU A 146 11.03 7.84 17.07
CA GLU A 146 10.78 6.88 18.16
C GLU A 146 11.44 5.51 17.91
N ILE A 147 11.50 5.04 16.65
CA ILE A 147 12.19 3.79 16.29
C ILE A 147 13.70 3.95 16.38
N GLU A 148 14.26 5.11 16.02
CA GLU A 148 15.69 5.40 16.23
C GLU A 148 16.04 5.43 17.72
N ASP A 149 15.21 6.06 18.55
CA ASP A 149 15.42 6.15 20.00
C ASP A 149 15.27 4.79 20.71
N MET A 150 14.41 3.89 20.20
CA MET A 150 14.26 2.52 20.73
C MET A 150 15.39 1.55 20.34
N ASN A 151 16.21 1.88 19.34
CA ASN A 151 17.35 1.06 18.91
C ASN A 151 18.69 1.52 19.52
N ILE A 152 18.66 2.50 20.42
CA ILE A 152 19.81 3.00 21.19
C ILE A 152 19.58 2.66 22.68
N GLU A 153 19.44 1.38 23.01
CA GLU A 153 19.64 0.85 24.36
C GLU A 153 20.36 -0.51 24.31
#